data_AF-A0A2R6LRK2-F1
#
_entry.id   AF-A0A2R6LRK2-F1
#
_cell.length_a   1.000
_cell.length_b   1.000
_cell.length_c   1.000
_cell.angle_alpha   90.00
_cell.angle_beta   90.00
_cell.angle_gamma   90.00
#
_symmetry.space_group_name_H-M   'P 1'
#
loop_
_entity.id
_entity.type
_entity.pdbx_description
1 polymer ?
#
loop_
_entity_poly.entity_id
_entity_poly.type
_entity_poly.pdbx_seq_one_letter_code
_entity_poly.pdbx_strand_id
1 'polypeptide(L)'
;VDDPIEVDDGTVDSLAFDLVARDRTGVPLIVVDIHEGRDPVGEETIAGFETAVSALARETGLAAALTVASSYFEPKAVATAEAASGGGLLSRDSREGFVRTSRSSGYHLCLVEFRDGAFHLTVPDL
;
A
#
# COMPACT_ATOMS: atom_id res chain seq x y z
N VAL A 1 -19.69 5.52 -5.85
CA VAL A 1 -19.82 4.05 -5.91
C VAL A 1 -18.65 3.60 -6.72
N ASP A 2 -17.58 3.22 -6.04
CA ASP A 2 -16.33 2.77 -6.65
C ASP A 2 -16.56 1.40 -7.27
N ASP A 3 -16.21 1.28 -8.55
CA ASP A 3 -16.33 0.01 -9.28
C ASP A 3 -15.22 -0.95 -8.82
N PRO A 4 -15.55 -2.22 -8.55
CA PRO A 4 -14.58 -3.23 -8.15
C PRO A 4 -13.47 -3.38 -9.19
N ILE A 5 -12.24 -3.61 -8.73
CA ILE A 5 -11.12 -3.87 -9.62
C ILE A 5 -11.03 -5.37 -9.88
N GLU A 6 -11.07 -5.76 -11.16
CA GLU A 6 -10.89 -7.14 -11.60
C GLU A 6 -9.39 -7.48 -11.68
N VAL A 7 -9.02 -8.64 -11.12
CA VAL A 7 -7.66 -9.21 -11.13
C VAL A 7 -7.75 -10.60 -11.76
N ASP A 8 -6.92 -10.94 -12.75
CA ASP A 8 -7.05 -12.16 -13.58
C ASP A 8 -6.20 -13.34 -13.05
N ASP A 9 -6.81 -14.21 -12.25
CA ASP A 9 -6.30 -15.57 -11.95
C ASP A 9 -7.41 -16.65 -12.02
N GLY A 10 -8.38 -16.49 -12.93
CA GLY A 10 -9.45 -17.49 -13.14
C GLY A 10 -10.53 -17.56 -12.05
N THR A 11 -10.39 -16.78 -10.97
CA THR A 11 -11.47 -16.40 -10.04
C THR A 11 -11.44 -14.87 -9.96
N VAL A 12 -12.55 -14.20 -10.30
CA VAL A 12 -12.60 -12.73 -10.25
C VAL A 12 -12.71 -12.30 -8.79
N ASP A 13 -11.58 -12.23 -8.08
CA ASP A 13 -11.53 -11.65 -6.75
C ASP A 13 -11.60 -10.13 -6.90
N SER A 14 -12.78 -9.55 -6.68
CA SER A 14 -12.96 -8.11 -6.69
C SER A 14 -12.25 -7.49 -5.48
N LEU A 15 -11.23 -6.67 -5.72
CA LEU A 15 -10.60 -5.87 -4.67
C LEU A 15 -11.40 -4.57 -4.46
N ALA A 16 -11.80 -4.32 -3.23
CA ALA A 16 -12.48 -3.09 -2.82
C ALA A 16 -11.50 -2.19 -2.06
N PHE A 17 -11.51 -0.91 -2.39
CA PHE A 17 -10.75 0.16 -1.74
C PHE A 17 -11.69 1.33 -1.49
N ASP A 18 -11.47 2.09 -0.41
CA ASP A 18 -12.28 3.28 -0.13
C ASP A 18 -12.05 4.39 -1.13
N LEU A 19 -10.86 4.47 -1.72
CA LEU A 19 -10.54 5.43 -2.78
C LEU A 19 -9.60 4.81 -3.80
N VAL A 20 -9.96 4.94 -5.09
CA VAL A 20 -9.11 4.59 -6.22
C VAL A 20 -8.90 5.82 -7.10
N ALA A 21 -7.69 6.37 -7.11
CA ALA A 21 -7.31 7.40 -8.07
C ALA A 21 -6.84 6.73 -9.35
N ARG A 22 -7.50 7.05 -10.47
CA ARG A 22 -7.21 6.49 -11.79
C ARG A 22 -6.55 7.52 -12.69
N ASP A 23 -5.77 7.05 -13.66
CA ASP A 23 -5.24 7.89 -14.71
C ASP A 23 -6.32 8.31 -15.71
N ARG A 24 -5.93 9.09 -16.74
CA ARG A 24 -6.85 9.56 -17.79
C ARG A 24 -7.50 8.43 -18.60
N THR A 25 -6.97 7.21 -18.52
CA THR A 25 -7.44 6.03 -19.24
C THR A 25 -8.27 5.10 -18.36
N GLY A 26 -8.39 5.40 -17.07
CA GLY A 26 -9.14 4.61 -16.11
C GLY A 26 -8.31 3.55 -15.39
N VAL A 27 -6.99 3.49 -15.58
CA VAL A 27 -6.11 2.54 -14.89
C VAL A 27 -5.82 3.04 -13.47
N PRO A 28 -5.96 2.21 -12.43
CA PRO A 28 -5.58 2.59 -11.06
C PRO A 28 -4.12 3.06 -10.97
N LEU A 29 -3.92 4.22 -10.35
CA LEU A 29 -2.61 4.79 -10.03
C LEU A 29 -2.35 4.82 -8.52
N ILE A 30 -3.39 5.11 -7.73
CA ILE A 30 -3.30 5.16 -6.27
C ILE A 30 -4.53 4.46 -5.69
N VAL A 31 -4.31 3.62 -4.68
CA VAL A 31 -5.38 3.00 -3.89
C VAL A 31 -5.23 3.36 -2.42
N VAL A 32 -6.36 3.52 -1.74
CA VAL A 32 -6.41 3.89 -0.32
C VAL A 32 -7.44 3.02 0.41
N ASP A 33 -7.03 2.51 1.57
CA ASP A 33 -7.91 1.84 2.55
C ASP A 33 -7.94 2.67 3.84
N ILE A 34 -9.13 2.93 4.38
CA ILE A 34 -9.38 3.88 5.48
C ILE A 34 -9.99 3.16 6.68
N HIS A 35 -9.25 3.16 7.79
CA HIS A 35 -9.70 2.67 9.08
C HIS A 35 -10.08 3.82 10.00
N GLU A 36 -11.38 4.10 10.10
CA GLU A 36 -11.97 5.12 10.98
C GLU A 36 -12.21 4.64 12.43
N GLY A 37 -11.76 3.41 12.74
CA GLY A 37 -11.88 2.81 14.06
C GLY A 37 -11.00 3.49 15.12
N ARG A 38 -11.34 3.25 16.38
CA ARG A 38 -10.49 3.65 17.53
C ARG A 38 -9.42 2.61 17.85
N ASP A 39 -9.64 1.36 17.48
CA ASP A 39 -8.69 0.27 17.67
C ASP A 39 -7.50 0.43 16.71
N PRO A 40 -6.30 -0.02 17.09
CA PRO A 40 -5.14 0.06 16.21
C PRO A 40 -5.27 -0.88 15.03
N VAL A 41 -4.62 -0.52 13.93
CA VAL A 41 -4.55 -1.36 12.73
C VAL A 41 -3.40 -2.36 12.89
N GLY A 42 -3.74 -3.64 12.78
CA GLY A 42 -2.84 -4.75 13.07
C GLY A 42 -2.12 -5.31 11.85
N GLU A 43 -1.17 -6.22 12.14
CA GLU A 43 -0.32 -6.89 11.14
C GLU A 43 -1.11 -7.62 10.05
N GLU A 44 -2.15 -8.37 10.42
CA GLU A 44 -2.97 -9.13 9.47
C GLU A 44 -3.67 -8.24 8.45
N THR A 45 -4.15 -7.07 8.89
CA THR A 45 -4.79 -6.08 8.03
C THR A 45 -3.82 -5.53 7.00
N ILE A 46 -2.61 -5.14 7.42
CA ILE A 46 -1.57 -4.64 6.50
C ILE A 46 -1.08 -5.74 5.56
N ALA A 47 -0.91 -6.97 6.04
CA ALA A 47 -0.49 -8.10 5.20
C ALA A 47 -1.54 -8.43 4.12
N GLY A 48 -2.82 -8.41 4.49
CA GLY A 48 -3.93 -8.60 3.55
C GLY A 48 -3.99 -7.49 2.49
N PHE A 49 -3.85 -6.23 2.93
CA PHE A 49 -3.79 -5.09 2.03
C PHE A 49 -2.60 -5.18 1.07
N GLU A 50 -1.40 -5.49 1.57
CA GLU A 50 -0.21 -5.69 0.74
C GLU A 50 -0.42 -6.77 -0.31
N THR A 51 -0.99 -7.92 0.06
CA THR A 51 -1.24 -9.02 -0.87
C THR A 51 -2.18 -8.59 -2.00
N ALA A 52 -3.29 -7.91 -1.66
CA ALA A 52 -4.25 -7.37 -2.61
C ALA A 52 -3.61 -6.36 -3.57
N VAL A 53 -2.89 -5.38 -3.02
CA VAL A 53 -2.25 -4.32 -3.80
C VAL A 53 -1.13 -4.87 -4.67
N SER A 54 -0.35 -5.84 -4.18
CA SER A 54 0.71 -6.48 -4.94
C SER A 54 0.18 -7.30 -6.11
N ALA A 55 -1.04 -7.85 -6.04
CA ALA A 55 -1.70 -8.43 -7.20
C ALA A 55 -2.09 -7.34 -8.21
N LEU A 56 -2.74 -6.26 -7.75
CA LEU A 56 -3.13 -5.12 -8.57
C LEU A 56 -1.94 -4.45 -9.29
N ALA A 57 -0.82 -4.26 -8.59
CA ALA A 57 0.38 -3.61 -9.10
C ALA A 57 1.13 -4.46 -10.14
N ARG A 58 0.84 -5.76 -10.27
CA ARG A 58 1.39 -6.59 -11.36
C ARG A 58 0.67 -6.36 -12.67
N GLU A 59 -0.62 -6.06 -12.60
CA GLU A 59 -1.49 -5.85 -13.76
C GLU A 59 -1.57 -4.39 -14.18
N THR A 60 -1.23 -3.47 -13.27
CA THR A 60 -1.32 -2.02 -13.47
C THR A 60 0.03 -1.34 -13.27
N GLY A 61 0.12 -0.07 -13.66
CA GLY A 61 1.28 0.78 -13.36
C GLY A 61 1.13 1.49 -12.01
N LEU A 62 0.66 0.79 -10.97
CA LEU A 62 0.33 1.38 -9.67
C LEU A 62 1.52 2.17 -9.10
N ALA A 63 1.28 3.43 -8.72
CA ALA A 63 2.31 4.31 -8.19
C ALA A 63 2.39 4.23 -6.66
N ALA A 64 1.25 4.14 -5.98
CA ALA A 64 1.19 4.11 -4.52
C ALA A 64 -0.03 3.37 -3.98
N ALA A 65 0.10 2.88 -2.76
CA ALA A 65 -0.97 2.33 -1.96
C ALA A 65 -0.85 2.83 -0.52
N LEU A 66 -1.98 3.26 0.04
CA LEU A 66 -2.02 3.89 1.34
C LEU A 66 -3.01 3.18 2.26
N THR A 67 -2.59 2.94 3.49
CA THR A 67 -3.51 2.63 4.58
C THR A 67 -3.59 3.83 5.50
N VAL A 68 -4.79 4.35 5.71
CA VAL A 68 -5.06 5.52 6.56
C VAL A 68 -5.75 5.05 7.83
N ALA A 69 -5.22 5.40 8.99
CA ALA A 69 -5.82 5.12 10.28
C ALA A 69 -6.12 6.41 11.04
N SER A 70 -7.34 6.54 11.57
CA SER A 70 -7.67 7.57 12.56
C SER A 70 -7.10 7.27 13.95
N SER A 71 -6.59 6.05 14.15
CA SER A 71 -5.92 5.59 15.35
C SER A 71 -4.40 5.58 15.13
N TYR A 72 -3.78 4.40 15.23
CA TYR A 72 -2.35 4.17 15.03
C TYR A 72 -2.12 2.74 14.49
N PHE A 73 -0.94 2.49 13.94
CA PHE A 73 -0.53 1.15 13.52
C PHE A 73 0.20 0.42 14.65
N GLU A 74 -0.11 -0.86 14.84
CA GLU A 74 0.68 -1.69 15.74
C GLU A 74 2.13 -1.81 15.23
N PRO A 75 3.13 -1.97 16.12
CA PRO A 75 4.53 -2.08 15.69
C PRO A 75 4.77 -3.19 14.65
N LYS A 76 4.03 -4.30 14.75
CA LYS A 76 4.12 -5.38 13.76
C LYS A 76 3.52 -5.01 12.41
N ALA A 77 2.44 -4.23 12.41
CA ALA A 77 1.85 -3.71 11.18
C ALA A 77 2.83 -2.81 10.42
N VAL A 78 3.55 -1.94 11.15
CA VAL A 78 4.63 -1.12 10.58
C VAL A 78 5.76 -1.99 10.03
N ALA A 79 6.23 -2.98 10.81
CA ALA A 79 7.29 -3.88 10.37
C ALA A 79 6.90 -4.70 9.12
N THR A 80 5.63 -5.09 9.00
CA THR A 80 5.10 -5.77 7.80
C THR A 80 5.14 -4.86 6.59
N ALA A 81 4.71 -3.60 6.72
CA ALA A 81 4.80 -2.64 5.63
C ALA A 81 6.26 -2.40 5.20
N GLU A 82 7.18 -2.28 6.15
CA GLU A 82 8.62 -2.13 5.89
C GLU A 82 9.20 -3.36 5.16
N ALA A 83 8.86 -4.57 5.61
CA ALA A 83 9.31 -5.81 4.98
C ALA A 83 8.78 -5.96 3.55
N ALA A 84 7.55 -5.50 3.29
CA ALA A 84 6.93 -5.51 1.97
C ALA A 84 7.62 -4.53 1.00
N SER A 85 7.99 -3.35 1.48
CA SER A 85 8.76 -2.37 0.70
C SER A 85 10.24 -2.73 0.55
N GLY A 86 10.78 -3.51 1.49
CA GLY A 86 12.20 -3.82 1.65
C GLY A 86 12.50 -5.30 1.44
N GLY A 87 12.38 -5.77 0.20
CA GLY A 87 12.79 -7.12 -0.19
C GLY A 87 14.30 -7.35 -0.05
N GLY A 88 14.77 -7.72 1.14
CA GLY A 88 16.03 -8.47 1.34
C GLY A 88 16.99 -7.93 2.40
N LEU A 89 17.60 -8.87 3.12
CA LEU A 89 18.65 -8.75 4.16
C LEU A 89 19.94 -7.97 3.77
N LEU A 90 19.98 -7.20 2.68
CA LEU A 90 21.14 -6.44 2.22
C LEU A 90 20.72 -5.18 1.42
N SER A 91 20.69 -4.00 2.07
CA SER A 91 21.32 -2.78 1.54
C SER A 91 21.28 -1.67 2.58
N ARG A 92 22.45 -1.42 3.18
CA ARG A 92 22.69 -0.33 4.13
C ARG A 92 23.63 0.72 3.55
N ASP A 93 23.73 0.82 2.23
CA ASP A 93 24.67 1.75 1.62
C ASP A 93 24.13 2.35 0.33
N SER A 94 24.16 3.69 0.34
CA SER A 94 24.35 4.57 -0.81
C SER A 94 23.10 4.96 -1.62
N ARG A 95 22.68 6.21 -1.34
CA ARG A 95 22.43 7.29 -2.30
C ARG A 95 21.58 6.95 -3.53
N GLU A 96 20.47 7.68 -3.59
CA GLU A 96 19.50 7.79 -4.68
C GLU A 96 18.39 6.75 -4.63
N GLY A 97 17.24 7.17 -4.10
CA GLY A 97 15.99 6.41 -4.03
C GLY A 97 15.43 6.12 -5.42
N PHE A 98 15.99 5.13 -6.09
CA PHE A 98 15.46 4.57 -7.32
C PHE A 98 14.77 3.24 -7.00
N VAL A 99 13.43 3.27 -7.04
CA VAL A 99 12.58 2.09 -7.22
C VAL A 99 13.18 1.26 -8.36
N ARG A 100 13.38 -0.05 -8.18
CA ARG A 100 13.90 -0.92 -9.26
C ARG A 100 13.00 -0.81 -10.48
N THR A 101 13.47 -0.04 -11.47
CA THR A 101 12.87 0.07 -12.80
C THR A 101 13.20 -1.14 -13.68
N SER A 102 13.23 -2.37 -13.13
CA SER A 102 13.17 -3.57 -13.96
C SER A 102 11.70 -3.85 -14.29
N ARG A 103 11.16 -3.00 -15.17
CA ARG A 103 9.87 -3.10 -15.87
C ARG A 103 8.77 -3.89 -15.12
N SER A 104 8.04 -3.21 -14.23
CA SER A 104 6.56 -3.17 -14.13
C SER A 104 5.96 -3.13 -12.71
N SER A 105 6.67 -3.42 -11.62
CA SER A 105 5.95 -3.87 -10.41
C SER A 105 6.55 -3.38 -9.09
N GLY A 106 6.72 -2.06 -8.92
CA GLY A 106 7.06 -1.46 -7.63
C GLY A 106 6.19 -0.24 -7.37
N TYR A 107 5.48 -0.22 -6.24
CA TYR A 107 4.64 0.89 -5.77
C TYR A 107 5.12 1.34 -4.39
N HIS A 108 4.78 2.57 -3.99
CA HIS A 108 5.02 3.03 -2.62
C HIS A 108 3.91 2.53 -1.70
N LEU A 109 4.26 1.69 -0.72
CA LEU A 109 3.36 1.36 0.40
C LEU A 109 3.56 2.39 1.51
N CYS A 110 2.50 3.10 1.89
CA CYS A 110 2.55 4.17 2.88
C CYS A 110 1.51 3.95 3.99
N LEU A 111 1.95 4.14 5.24
CA LEU A 111 1.05 4.15 6.39
C LEU A 111 0.82 5.59 6.83
N VAL A 112 -0.44 5.97 6.96
CA VAL A 112 -0.86 7.33 7.30
C VAL A 112 -1.67 7.31 8.59
N GLU A 113 -1.21 8.01 9.61
CA GLU A 113 -1.94 8.18 10.86
C GLU A 113 -2.33 9.64 11.07
N PHE A 114 -3.53 9.87 11.59
CA PHE A 114 -3.92 11.15 12.16
C PHE A 114 -4.23 11.00 13.64
N ARG A 115 -3.28 11.39 14.49
CA ARG A 115 -3.43 11.34 15.96
C ARG A 115 -2.97 12.65 16.58
N ASP A 116 -3.57 13.02 17.71
CA ASP A 116 -3.24 14.22 18.47
C ASP A 116 -3.25 15.53 17.65
N GLY A 117 -4.06 15.59 16.59
CA GLY A 117 -4.13 16.73 15.67
C GLY A 117 -2.93 16.86 14.72
N ALA A 118 -2.06 15.85 14.66
CA ALA A 118 -0.90 15.77 13.79
C ALA A 118 -1.01 14.62 12.78
N PHE A 119 -0.47 14.86 11.59
CA PHE A 119 -0.40 13.89 10.50
C PHE A 119 0.96 13.21 10.53
N HIS A 120 0.97 11.88 10.57
CA HIS A 120 2.16 11.06 10.52
C HIS A 120 2.12 10.20 9.26
N LEU A 121 3.11 10.37 8.39
CA LEU A 121 3.31 9.53 7.23
C LEU A 121 4.57 8.70 7.46
N THR A 122 4.40 7.38 7.56
CA THR A 122 5.50 6.44 7.49
C THR A 122 5.65 6.02 6.04
N VAL A 123 6.73 6.53 5.44
CA VAL A 123 7.27 5.97 4.20
C VAL A 123 8.40 5.05 4.64
N PRO A 124 8.32 3.74 4.37
CA PRO A 124 9.42 2.84 4.69
C PRO A 124 10.74 3.31 4.08
N ASP A 125 11.84 3.09 4.81
CA ASP A 125 13.18 3.37 4.30
C ASP A 125 13.44 2.48 3.05
N LEU A 126 13.94 3.13 1.99
CA LEU A 126 14.26 2.53 0.68
C LEU A 126 15.72 2.07 0.62
#